data_AF-A0A6J0B4N8-F1
#
_entry.id   AF-A0A6J0B4N8-F1
#
_cell.length_a   1.000
_cell.length_b   1.000
_cell.length_c   1.000
_cell.angle_alpha   90.00
_cell.angle_beta   90.00
_cell.angle_gamma   90.00
#
_symmetry.space_group_name_H-M   'P 1'
#
loop_
_entity.id
_entity.type
_entity.pdbx_description
1 polymer ?
#
loop_
_entity_poly.entity_id
_entity_poly.type
_entity_poly.pdbx_seq_one_letter_code
_entity_poly.pdbx_strand_id
1 'polypeptide(L)'
;MSERRAATYLVSGCINTRSSPDQLLAVARLLPSANSNTNAVRVHTVYSETSLTYLVTYWNCVNRMELQKACVGYLSNYEVLDILQGAKSNKQHRKPHNQLATISYQTIRYLEDTPSKKHTPESITGFLKAVQAFKLTKCEKLTLLNLCPTTALEIQLVIEDSEERLTEDEVNSLLQVIATHLGNDKTNDMEMDTDQ
;
A
#
# COMPACT_ATOMS: atom_id res chain seq x y z
N MET A 1 55.12 12.08 -24.31
CA MET A 1 55.08 11.58 -22.91
C MET A 1 54.23 12.46 -21.96
N SER A 2 53.33 13.35 -22.44
CA SER A 2 52.67 14.35 -21.57
C SER A 2 51.14 14.31 -21.49
N GLU A 3 50.41 13.59 -22.35
CA GLU A 3 48.93 13.64 -22.33
C GLU A 3 48.24 12.42 -21.70
N ARG A 4 48.94 11.28 -21.57
CA ARG A 4 48.37 10.04 -21.03
C ARG A 4 48.19 10.03 -19.50
N ARG A 5 48.72 11.04 -18.80
CA ARG A 5 48.61 11.15 -17.33
C ARG A 5 47.39 11.95 -16.86
N ALA A 6 46.73 12.72 -17.74
CA ALA A 6 45.60 13.56 -17.36
C ALA A 6 44.28 12.77 -17.24
N ALA A 7 44.05 11.77 -18.11
CA ALA A 7 42.78 11.03 -18.14
C ALA A 7 42.62 10.04 -16.98
N THR A 8 43.71 9.49 -16.45
CA THR A 8 43.67 8.54 -15.32
C THR A 8 43.32 9.23 -14.00
N TYR A 9 43.59 10.53 -13.86
CA TYR A 9 43.30 11.27 -12.63
C TYR A 9 41.85 11.77 -12.51
N LEU A 10 41.11 11.88 -13.61
CA LEU A 10 39.72 12.38 -13.56
C LEU A 10 38.70 11.34 -13.04
N VAL A 11 39.01 10.04 -13.14
CA VAL A 11 38.11 8.98 -12.64
C VAL A 11 38.38 8.66 -11.17
N SER A 12 39.60 8.92 -10.68
CA SER A 12 39.98 8.68 -9.28
C SER A 12 39.41 9.70 -8.29
N GLY A 13 38.84 10.81 -8.76
CA GLY A 13 38.37 11.91 -7.90
C GLY A 13 36.89 11.89 -7.53
N CYS A 14 36.06 11.05 -8.15
CA CYS A 14 34.59 11.20 -8.07
C CYS A 14 33.87 10.18 -7.17
N ILE A 15 34.58 9.21 -6.60
CA ILE A 15 34.00 8.20 -5.70
C ILE A 15 34.45 8.50 -4.27
N ASN A 16 34.06 9.66 -3.76
CA ASN A 16 34.06 9.88 -2.31
C ASN A 16 32.82 9.21 -1.72
N THR A 17 32.90 8.79 -0.45
CA THR A 17 31.87 8.09 0.35
C THR A 17 30.55 8.86 0.56
N ARG A 18 30.31 9.91 -0.23
CA ARG A 18 29.16 10.81 -0.19
C ARG A 18 28.46 10.99 -1.55
N SER A 19 28.89 10.29 -2.60
CA SER A 19 28.29 10.41 -3.93
C SER A 19 26.87 9.82 -3.95
N SER A 20 25.91 10.58 -4.47
CA SER A 20 24.50 10.16 -4.52
C SER A 20 24.30 8.97 -5.46
N PRO A 21 23.24 8.15 -5.25
CA PRO A 21 22.95 6.98 -6.07
C PRO A 21 22.90 7.27 -7.58
N ASP A 22 22.40 8.43 -7.96
CA ASP A 22 22.31 8.87 -9.36
C ASP A 22 23.69 9.11 -10.00
N GLN A 23 24.68 9.56 -9.22
CA GLN A 23 26.04 9.74 -9.74
C GLN A 23 26.76 8.41 -9.98
N LEU A 24 26.54 7.41 -9.11
CA LEU A 24 27.09 6.08 -9.31
C LEU A 24 26.46 5.37 -10.52
N LEU A 25 25.15 5.55 -10.72
CA LEU A 25 24.44 5.02 -11.89
C LEU A 25 24.88 5.69 -13.20
N ALA A 26 25.23 6.97 -13.17
CA ALA A 26 25.77 7.69 -14.32
C ALA A 26 27.15 7.16 -14.74
N VAL A 27 28.02 6.82 -13.77
CA VAL A 27 29.33 6.20 -14.04
C VAL A 27 29.17 4.78 -14.60
N ALA A 28 28.23 3.99 -14.08
CA ALA A 28 27.94 2.66 -14.59
C ALA A 28 27.41 2.67 -16.04
N ARG A 29 26.65 3.70 -16.44
CA ARG A 29 26.16 3.89 -17.82
C ARG A 29 27.25 4.31 -18.82
N LEU A 30 28.40 4.79 -18.35
CA LEU A 30 29.56 5.11 -19.19
C LEU A 30 30.46 3.89 -19.45
N LEU A 31 30.13 2.71 -18.88
CA LEU A 31 30.83 1.47 -19.18
C LEU A 31 30.39 0.94 -20.57
N PRO A 32 31.33 0.67 -21.49
CA PRO A 32 30.98 0.13 -22.80
C PRO A 32 30.30 -1.24 -22.66
N SER A 33 29.14 -1.41 -23.29
CA SER A 33 28.49 -2.71 -23.48
C SER A 33 29.44 -3.63 -24.25
N ALA A 34 29.97 -4.66 -23.59
CA ALA A 34 30.85 -5.63 -24.20
C ALA A 34 30.03 -6.55 -25.13
N ASN A 35 29.92 -6.17 -26.40
CA ASN A 35 29.50 -7.09 -27.45
C ASN A 35 30.70 -7.93 -27.90
N SER A 36 30.46 -9.22 -28.09
CA SER A 36 31.45 -10.22 -28.48
C SER A 36 32.02 -9.92 -29.87
N ASN A 37 33.31 -10.23 -30.04
CA ASN A 37 34.10 -10.11 -31.26
C ASN A 37 34.65 -8.71 -31.58
N THR A 38 35.75 -8.36 -30.94
CA THR A 38 36.98 -7.91 -31.64
C THR A 38 38.13 -7.77 -30.64
N ASN A 39 39.32 -8.17 -31.08
CA ASN A 39 40.60 -8.25 -30.37
C ASN A 39 40.80 -7.30 -29.16
N ALA A 40 40.68 -7.89 -27.98
CA ALA A 40 41.56 -7.73 -26.83
C ALA A 40 42.23 -6.36 -26.61
N VAL A 41 41.43 -5.31 -26.34
CA VAL A 41 41.89 -4.25 -25.42
C VAL A 41 41.36 -4.64 -24.05
N ARG A 42 42.16 -5.44 -23.35
CA ARG A 42 41.93 -5.84 -21.97
C ARG A 42 42.11 -4.60 -21.10
N VAL A 43 41.05 -3.79 -20.99
CA VAL A 43 40.95 -2.76 -19.96
C VAL A 43 40.84 -3.53 -18.64
N HIS A 44 41.98 -3.88 -18.07
CA HIS A 44 42.05 -4.31 -16.68
C HIS A 44 41.67 -3.09 -15.86
N THR A 45 40.37 -2.94 -15.59
CA THR A 45 39.89 -2.05 -14.56
C THR A 45 40.39 -2.63 -13.25
N VAL A 46 41.54 -2.12 -12.77
CA VAL A 46 42.11 -2.49 -11.48
C VAL A 46 41.26 -1.81 -10.41
N TYR A 47 40.12 -2.40 -10.11
CA TYR A 47 39.52 -2.19 -8.81
C TYR A 47 40.32 -3.05 -7.83
N SER A 48 40.80 -2.48 -6.73
CA SER A 48 41.29 -3.29 -5.62
C SER A 48 40.16 -4.23 -5.18
N GLU A 49 40.48 -5.45 -4.72
CA GLU A 49 39.48 -6.40 -4.22
C GLU A 49 38.61 -5.77 -3.11
N THR A 50 39.17 -4.81 -2.36
CA THR A 50 38.46 -3.97 -1.39
C THR A 50 37.39 -3.07 -2.00
N SER A 51 37.57 -2.54 -3.22
CA SER A 51 36.60 -1.66 -3.88
C SER A 51 35.45 -2.44 -4.53
N LEU A 52 35.71 -3.64 -5.05
CA LEU A 52 34.66 -4.52 -5.59
C LEU A 52 33.82 -5.14 -4.48
N THR A 53 34.44 -5.58 -3.38
CA THR A 53 33.70 -6.04 -2.20
C THR A 53 32.84 -4.92 -1.65
N TYR A 54 33.35 -3.69 -1.52
CA TYR A 54 32.55 -2.55 -1.06
C TYR A 54 31.34 -2.26 -1.96
N LEU A 55 31.51 -2.25 -3.28
CA LEU A 55 30.40 -2.04 -4.23
C LEU A 55 29.40 -3.20 -4.21
N VAL A 56 29.86 -4.44 -4.09
CA VAL A 56 29.00 -5.63 -3.96
C VAL A 56 28.25 -5.61 -2.63
N THR A 57 28.89 -5.29 -1.52
CA THR A 57 28.25 -5.16 -0.21
C THR A 57 27.26 -4.01 -0.20
N TYR A 58 27.60 -2.86 -0.80
CA TYR A 58 26.71 -1.72 -0.93
C TYR A 58 25.50 -2.04 -1.82
N TRP A 59 25.70 -2.71 -2.95
CA TRP A 59 24.62 -3.16 -3.84
C TRP A 59 23.73 -4.20 -3.16
N ASN A 60 24.31 -5.15 -2.42
CA ASN A 60 23.54 -6.09 -1.62
C ASN A 60 22.76 -5.38 -0.51
N CYS A 61 23.37 -4.40 0.18
CA CYS A 61 22.72 -3.67 1.26
C CYS A 61 21.57 -2.77 0.76
N VAL A 62 21.72 -2.16 -0.43
CA VAL A 62 20.68 -1.33 -1.05
C VAL A 62 19.53 -2.17 -1.60
N ASN A 63 19.77 -3.40 -2.04
CA ASN A 63 18.72 -4.29 -2.56
C ASN A 63 18.16 -5.27 -1.53
N ARG A 64 18.63 -5.22 -0.27
CA ARG A 64 18.10 -6.06 0.81
C ARG A 64 16.86 -5.39 1.41
N MET A 65 15.72 -5.68 0.82
CA MET A 65 14.42 -5.41 1.46
C MET A 65 14.23 -6.42 2.59
N GLU A 66 14.20 -5.92 3.83
CA GLU A 66 13.91 -6.73 5.02
C GLU A 66 12.59 -6.29 5.64
N LEU A 67 11.78 -7.28 6.02
CA LEU A 67 10.54 -7.04 6.74
C LEU A 67 10.85 -6.67 8.19
N GLN A 68 10.70 -5.41 8.56
CA GLN A 68 10.89 -4.96 9.94
C GLN A 68 9.69 -5.35 10.83
N LYS A 69 8.47 -5.09 10.34
CA LYS A 69 7.23 -5.37 11.07
C LYS A 69 6.18 -5.89 10.10
N ALA A 70 5.69 -7.10 10.34
CA ALA A 70 4.68 -7.74 9.49
C ALA A 70 3.33 -6.99 9.49
N CYS A 71 2.89 -6.52 10.66
CA CYS A 71 1.64 -5.80 10.82
C CYS A 71 1.87 -4.47 11.57
N VAL A 72 1.82 -3.36 10.84
CA VAL A 72 1.96 -2.02 11.44
C VAL A 72 0.64 -1.55 12.03
N GLY A 73 -0.46 -1.81 11.34
CA GLY A 73 -1.81 -1.45 11.74
C GLY A 73 -2.84 -2.07 10.79
N TYR A 74 -4.11 -1.83 11.08
CA TYR A 74 -5.23 -2.28 10.27
C TYR A 74 -5.81 -1.10 9.50
N LEU A 75 -6.25 -1.36 8.27
CA LEU A 75 -6.98 -0.40 7.46
C LEU A 75 -8.40 -0.91 7.25
N SER A 76 -9.35 0.02 7.30
CA SER A 76 -10.73 -0.20 6.90
C SER A 76 -10.86 -0.29 5.38
N ASN A 77 -11.91 -0.96 4.92
CA ASN A 77 -12.26 -1.05 3.50
C ASN A 77 -12.42 0.35 2.87
N TYR A 78 -12.94 1.30 3.64
CA TYR A 78 -13.04 2.71 3.24
C TYR A 78 -11.67 3.35 2.98
N GLU A 79 -10.72 3.24 3.91
CA GLU A 79 -9.37 3.80 3.74
C GLU A 79 -8.65 3.16 2.55
N VAL A 80 -8.79 1.85 2.36
CA VAL A 80 -8.22 1.16 1.20
C VAL A 80 -8.83 1.70 -0.09
N LEU A 81 -10.14 1.90 -0.14
CA LEU A 81 -10.83 2.45 -1.30
C LEU A 81 -10.34 3.88 -1.62
N ASP A 82 -10.28 4.75 -0.62
CA ASP A 82 -9.81 6.14 -0.75
C ASP A 82 -8.35 6.20 -1.26
N ILE A 83 -7.46 5.40 -0.67
CA ILE A 83 -6.05 5.31 -1.10
C ILE A 83 -5.94 4.85 -2.56
N LEU A 84 -6.68 3.81 -2.95
CA LEU A 84 -6.61 3.29 -4.31
C LEU A 84 -7.22 4.26 -5.34
N GLN A 85 -8.26 5.02 -4.97
CA GLN A 85 -8.82 6.09 -5.80
C GLN A 85 -7.86 7.27 -5.93
N GLY A 86 -7.21 7.70 -4.84
CA GLY A 86 -6.16 8.73 -4.87
C GLY A 86 -4.90 8.32 -5.64
N ALA A 87 -4.58 7.03 -5.70
CA ALA A 87 -3.50 6.51 -6.53
C ALA A 87 -3.85 6.50 -8.03
N LYS A 88 -5.14 6.39 -8.40
CA LYS A 88 -5.61 6.46 -9.80
C LYS A 88 -5.48 7.86 -10.38
N SER A 89 -5.74 8.92 -9.61
CA SER A 89 -5.66 10.31 -10.08
C SER A 89 -4.22 10.79 -10.29
N ASN A 90 -3.25 10.27 -9.52
CA ASN A 90 -1.83 10.63 -9.57
C ASN A 90 -1.01 9.96 -10.72
N LYS A 91 -1.66 9.38 -11.73
CA LYS A 91 -1.02 8.60 -12.81
C LYS A 91 -0.20 9.42 -13.82
N GLN A 92 -0.08 10.74 -13.69
CA GLN A 92 0.56 11.60 -14.69
C GLN A 92 2.05 11.27 -14.96
N HIS A 93 2.74 10.48 -14.12
CA HIS A 93 4.19 10.24 -14.28
C HIS A 93 4.67 8.79 -14.18
N ARG A 94 3.80 7.77 -14.14
CA ARG A 94 4.25 6.36 -14.00
C ARG A 94 3.68 5.47 -15.10
N LYS A 95 4.58 4.79 -15.83
CA LYS A 95 4.20 3.70 -16.75
C LYS A 95 3.38 2.68 -15.96
N PRO A 96 2.19 2.29 -16.42
CA PRO A 96 1.35 1.34 -15.69
C PRO A 96 2.09 0.02 -15.58
N HIS A 97 2.37 -0.42 -14.35
CA HIS A 97 2.78 -1.78 -14.10
C HIS A 97 1.52 -2.65 -14.24
N ASN A 98 1.43 -3.45 -15.30
CA ASN A 98 0.20 -4.16 -15.70
C ASN A 98 -0.45 -4.93 -14.55
N GLN A 99 0.34 -5.61 -13.71
CA GLN A 99 -0.18 -6.36 -12.57
C GLN A 99 -0.82 -5.47 -11.49
N LEU A 100 -0.23 -4.31 -11.20
CA LEU A 100 -0.77 -3.39 -10.20
C LEU A 100 -2.09 -2.78 -10.70
N ALA A 101 -2.17 -2.45 -11.99
CA ALA A 101 -3.39 -1.94 -12.58
C ALA A 101 -4.56 -2.94 -12.47
N THR A 102 -4.30 -4.23 -12.71
CA THR A 102 -5.31 -5.29 -12.57
C THR A 102 -5.78 -5.44 -11.13
N ILE A 103 -4.84 -5.57 -10.17
CA ILE A 103 -5.18 -5.74 -8.76
C ILE A 103 -5.96 -4.52 -8.25
N SER A 104 -5.49 -3.30 -8.50
CA SER A 104 -6.19 -2.09 -8.08
C SER A 104 -7.59 -1.97 -8.68
N TYR A 105 -7.78 -2.40 -9.93
CA TYR A 105 -9.10 -2.41 -10.56
C TYR A 105 -10.05 -3.41 -9.89
N GLN A 106 -9.59 -4.66 -9.70
CA GLN A 106 -10.38 -5.71 -9.06
C GLN A 106 -10.74 -5.36 -7.61
N THR A 107 -9.77 -4.85 -6.84
CA THR A 107 -9.99 -4.45 -5.45
C THR A 107 -10.97 -3.29 -5.34
N ILE A 108 -10.83 -2.25 -6.18
CA ILE A 108 -11.79 -1.14 -6.15
C ILE A 108 -13.19 -1.63 -6.52
N ARG A 109 -13.33 -2.45 -7.56
CA ARG A 109 -14.63 -3.00 -7.95
C ARG A 109 -15.27 -3.78 -6.82
N TYR A 110 -14.52 -4.65 -6.15
CA TYR A 110 -15.00 -5.38 -4.98
C TYR A 110 -15.45 -4.43 -3.86
N LEU A 111 -14.64 -3.43 -3.52
CA LEU A 111 -14.94 -2.48 -2.44
C LEU A 111 -16.12 -1.55 -2.77
N GLU A 112 -16.36 -1.24 -4.04
CA GLU A 112 -17.52 -0.47 -4.48
C GLU A 112 -18.85 -1.21 -4.28
N ASP A 113 -18.82 -2.54 -4.29
CA ASP A 113 -19.98 -3.40 -4.04
C ASP A 113 -20.23 -3.62 -2.52
N THR A 114 -19.29 -3.20 -1.67
CA THR A 114 -19.42 -3.28 -0.20
C THR A 114 -20.06 -2.03 0.40
N PRO A 115 -20.65 -2.08 1.62
CA PRO A 115 -21.21 -0.91 2.30
C PRO A 115 -20.19 0.23 2.51
N SER A 116 -18.90 -0.07 2.43
CA SER A 116 -17.80 0.89 2.59
C SER A 116 -17.80 2.03 1.58
N LYS A 117 -18.44 1.86 0.41
CA LYS A 117 -18.63 2.94 -0.57
C LYS A 117 -19.47 4.10 -0.04
N LYS A 118 -20.41 3.82 0.88
CA LYS A 118 -21.34 4.82 1.43
C LYS A 118 -20.77 5.57 2.63
N HIS A 119 -19.66 5.11 3.19
CA HIS A 119 -19.06 5.73 4.37
C HIS A 119 -18.39 7.06 4.05
N THR A 120 -18.45 7.97 5.01
CA THR A 120 -17.72 9.24 4.99
C THR A 120 -16.85 9.34 6.25
N PRO A 121 -15.80 10.18 6.27
CA PRO A 121 -14.97 10.36 7.46
C PRO A 121 -15.78 10.79 8.69
N GLU A 122 -16.82 11.60 8.49
CA GLU A 122 -17.73 12.07 9.54
C GLU A 122 -18.58 10.93 10.10
N SER A 123 -19.11 10.08 9.21
CA SER A 123 -19.86 8.88 9.57
C SER A 123 -19.01 7.90 10.38
N ILE A 124 -17.77 7.63 9.94
CA ILE A 124 -16.85 6.72 10.61
C ILE A 124 -16.46 7.25 12.00
N THR A 125 -16.12 8.55 12.09
CA THR A 125 -15.75 9.15 13.38
C THR A 125 -16.95 9.21 14.34
N GLY A 126 -18.15 9.45 13.84
CA GLY A 126 -19.39 9.36 14.61
C GLY A 126 -19.63 7.95 15.16
N PHE A 127 -19.53 6.94 14.28
CA PHE A 127 -19.64 5.53 14.66
C PHE A 127 -18.62 5.16 15.73
N LEU A 128 -17.33 5.47 15.55
CA LEU A 128 -16.28 5.10 16.50
C LEU A 128 -16.48 5.74 17.89
N LYS A 129 -17.04 6.96 17.96
CA LYS A 129 -17.39 7.62 19.22
C LYS A 129 -18.58 6.95 19.90
N ALA A 130 -19.64 6.66 19.15
CA ALA A 130 -20.83 6.01 19.68
C ALA A 130 -20.53 4.59 20.17
N VAL A 131 -19.71 3.84 19.43
CA VAL A 131 -19.35 2.46 19.77
C VAL A 131 -18.40 2.35 20.97
N GLN A 132 -17.83 3.48 21.43
CA GLN A 132 -16.93 3.50 22.58
C GLN A 132 -17.63 3.12 23.89
N ALA A 133 -18.96 3.29 23.96
CA ALA A 133 -19.76 2.83 25.09
C ALA A 133 -19.75 1.29 25.25
N PHE A 134 -19.56 0.57 24.15
CA PHE A 134 -19.51 -0.89 24.14
C PHE A 134 -18.06 -1.38 24.29
N LYS A 135 -17.86 -2.46 25.06
CA LYS A 135 -16.54 -3.08 25.28
C LYS A 135 -16.13 -3.96 24.09
N LEU A 136 -15.96 -3.34 22.92
CA LEU A 136 -15.53 -4.00 21.70
C LEU A 136 -14.02 -3.88 21.47
N THR A 137 -13.42 -4.93 20.93
CA THR A 137 -12.02 -4.96 20.51
C THR A 137 -11.82 -4.13 19.25
N LYS A 138 -10.56 -3.78 18.93
CA LYS A 138 -10.26 -3.01 17.71
C LYS A 138 -10.67 -3.76 16.44
N CYS A 139 -10.48 -5.09 16.43
CA CYS A 139 -10.84 -5.93 15.29
C CYS A 139 -12.35 -6.01 15.12
N GLU A 140 -13.12 -6.20 16.21
CA GLU A 140 -14.59 -6.20 16.16
C GLU A 140 -15.13 -4.89 15.60
N LYS A 141 -14.63 -3.73 16.09
CA LYS A 141 -15.03 -2.42 15.58
C LYS A 141 -14.75 -2.26 14.09
N LEU A 142 -13.59 -2.75 13.63
CA LEU A 142 -13.20 -2.72 12.23
C LEU A 142 -14.09 -3.63 11.37
N THR A 143 -14.41 -4.82 11.85
CA THR A 143 -15.29 -5.78 11.16
C THR A 143 -16.72 -5.23 11.07
N LEU A 144 -17.26 -4.66 12.15
CA LEU A 144 -18.56 -3.99 12.15
C LEU A 144 -18.60 -2.83 11.15
N LEU A 145 -17.53 -2.04 11.10
CA LEU A 145 -17.40 -0.95 10.14
C LEU A 145 -17.39 -1.47 8.69
N ASN A 146 -16.70 -2.57 8.42
CA ASN A 146 -16.56 -3.10 7.06
C ASN A 146 -17.80 -3.87 6.57
N LEU A 147 -18.48 -4.59 7.45
CA LEU A 147 -19.63 -5.43 7.11
C LEU A 147 -20.98 -4.70 7.25
N CYS A 148 -21.06 -3.71 8.15
CA CYS A 148 -22.29 -2.96 8.46
C CYS A 148 -23.49 -3.89 8.74
N PRO A 149 -23.44 -4.69 9.82
CA PRO A 149 -24.47 -5.69 10.06
C PRO A 149 -25.84 -5.06 10.32
N THR A 150 -26.87 -5.73 9.84
CA THR A 150 -28.27 -5.28 9.91
C THR A 150 -29.11 -6.12 10.87
N THR A 151 -28.63 -7.31 11.22
CA THR A 151 -29.33 -8.27 12.07
C THR A 151 -28.53 -8.60 13.33
N ALA A 152 -29.22 -8.96 14.41
CA ALA A 152 -28.58 -9.37 15.67
C ALA A 152 -27.70 -10.61 15.48
N LEU A 153 -28.13 -11.54 14.62
CA LEU A 153 -27.37 -12.76 14.30
C LEU A 153 -26.00 -12.42 13.69
N GLU A 154 -25.93 -11.44 12.80
CA GLU A 154 -24.65 -11.00 12.22
C GLU A 154 -23.71 -10.42 13.29
N ILE A 155 -24.24 -9.71 14.29
CA ILE A 155 -23.44 -9.22 15.42
C ILE A 155 -22.88 -10.38 16.24
N GLN A 156 -23.68 -11.42 16.50
CA GLN A 156 -23.23 -12.61 17.22
C GLN A 156 -22.12 -13.36 16.47
N LEU A 157 -22.13 -13.33 15.14
CA LEU A 157 -21.06 -13.91 14.31
C LEU A 157 -19.78 -13.07 14.30
N VAL A 158 -19.88 -11.76 14.54
CA VAL A 158 -18.75 -10.83 14.51
C VAL A 158 -18.07 -10.70 15.88
N ILE A 159 -18.85 -10.74 16.96
CA ILE A 159 -18.37 -10.55 18.34
C ILE A 159 -18.25 -11.91 19.02
N GLU A 160 -17.04 -12.28 19.41
CA GLU A 160 -16.79 -13.51 20.18
C GLU A 160 -17.49 -13.45 21.54
N ASP A 161 -18.14 -14.55 21.92
CA ASP A 161 -18.90 -14.72 23.18
C ASP A 161 -19.90 -13.57 23.43
N SER A 162 -20.60 -13.14 22.37
CA SER A 162 -21.50 -11.98 22.43
C SER A 162 -22.61 -12.11 23.47
N GLU A 163 -23.12 -13.32 23.70
CA GLU A 163 -24.21 -13.59 24.66
C GLU A 163 -23.78 -13.38 26.12
N GLU A 164 -22.49 -13.56 26.42
CA GLU A 164 -21.93 -13.31 27.76
C GLU A 164 -21.49 -11.86 27.95
N ARG A 165 -21.09 -11.19 26.86
CA ARG A 165 -20.48 -9.84 26.89
C ARG A 165 -21.47 -8.70 26.70
N LEU A 166 -22.58 -8.94 26.01
CA LEU A 166 -23.57 -7.93 25.64
C LEU A 166 -24.97 -8.42 25.97
N THR A 167 -25.79 -7.54 26.52
CA THR A 167 -27.21 -7.82 26.69
C THR A 167 -27.97 -7.67 25.37
N GLU A 168 -29.17 -8.25 25.26
CA GLU A 168 -30.02 -8.08 24.08
C GLU A 168 -30.31 -6.59 23.79
N ASP A 169 -30.51 -5.78 24.83
CA ASP A 169 -30.72 -4.34 24.72
C ASP A 169 -29.48 -3.61 24.16
N GLU A 170 -28.28 -4.04 24.56
CA GLU A 170 -27.02 -3.50 24.04
C GLU A 170 -26.82 -3.90 22.56
N VAL A 171 -27.16 -5.12 22.19
CA VAL A 171 -27.12 -5.57 20.78
C VAL A 171 -28.08 -4.75 19.92
N ASN A 172 -29.31 -4.53 20.39
CA ASN A 172 -30.29 -3.69 19.69
C ASN A 172 -29.82 -2.23 19.59
N SER A 173 -29.22 -1.71 20.66
CA SER A 173 -28.64 -0.36 20.67
C SER A 173 -27.47 -0.25 19.68
N LEU A 174 -26.63 -1.28 19.58
CA LEU A 174 -25.52 -1.34 18.64
C LEU A 174 -26.01 -1.36 17.18
N LEU A 175 -27.05 -2.14 16.87
CA LEU A 175 -27.69 -2.12 15.55
C LEU A 175 -28.21 -0.72 15.20
N GLN A 176 -28.84 -0.04 16.16
CA GLN A 176 -29.33 1.32 15.93
C GLN A 176 -28.19 2.31 15.68
N VAL A 177 -27.07 2.20 16.41
CA VAL A 177 -25.87 3.02 16.19
C VAL A 177 -25.30 2.77 14.79
N ILE A 178 -25.21 1.51 14.36
CA ILE A 178 -24.74 1.12 13.02
C ILE A 178 -25.67 1.71 11.95
N ALA A 179 -26.98 1.52 12.08
CA ALA A 179 -27.96 2.06 11.13
C ALA A 179 -27.91 3.60 11.06
N THR A 180 -27.73 4.28 12.20
CA THR A 180 -27.72 5.75 12.26
C THR A 180 -26.47 6.36 11.62
N HIS A 181 -25.30 5.76 11.84
CA HIS A 181 -24.04 6.31 11.37
C HIS A 181 -23.59 5.74 10.03
N LEU A 182 -23.78 4.44 9.81
CA LEU A 182 -23.29 3.70 8.65
C LEU A 182 -24.41 3.39 7.64
N GLY A 183 -25.66 3.35 8.08
CA GLY A 183 -26.84 3.13 7.26
C GLY A 183 -27.33 4.40 6.55
N ASN A 184 -26.72 4.74 5.42
CA ASN A 184 -27.32 5.66 4.46
C ASN A 184 -28.32 4.89 3.58
N ASP A 185 -29.55 4.75 4.07
CA ASP A 185 -30.64 4.13 3.34
C ASP A 185 -31.66 5.19 2.89
N LYS A 186 -31.45 5.68 1.66
CA LYS A 186 -32.49 6.17 0.75
C LYS A 186 -32.05 5.92 -0.68
N THR A 187 -32.18 4.68 -1.15
CA THR A 187 -32.34 4.43 -2.58
C THR A 187 -33.71 3.81 -2.78
N ASN A 188 -34.51 4.48 -3.60
CA ASN A 188 -35.89 4.16 -3.89
C ASN A 188 -35.97 2.87 -4.71
N ASP A 189 -36.18 1.73 -4.07
CA ASP A 189 -36.66 0.51 -4.74
C ASP A 189 -38.19 0.45 -4.61
N MET A 190 -38.86 1.48 -5.13
CA MET A 190 -40.19 1.31 -5.70
C MET A 190 -39.99 0.97 -7.17
N GLU A 191 -39.72 -0.30 -7.45
CA GLU A 191 -40.01 -0.87 -8.77
C GLU A 191 -41.53 -0.76 -8.97
N MET A 192 -41.94 0.31 -9.64
CA MET A 192 -43.27 0.41 -10.25
C MET A 192 -43.26 -0.54 -11.44
N ASP A 193 -43.72 -1.78 -11.22
CA ASP A 193 -44.23 -2.61 -12.29
C ASP A 193 -45.44 -1.88 -12.89
N THR A 194 -45.18 -1.19 -14.00
CA THR A 194 -46.23 -0.73 -14.93
C THR A 194 -45.95 -1.43 -16.24
N ASP A 195 -46.38 -2.69 -16.33
CA ASP A 195 -46.57 -3.34 -17.62
C ASP A 195 -48.03 -3.19 -18.03
N GLN A 196 -48.17 -2.70 -19.26
CA GLN A 196 -49.39 -2.38 -20.00
C GLN A 196 -49.48 -3.31 -21.20
#